data_AF-A0A441GX02-F1
#
_entry.id   AF-A0A441GX02-F1
#
_cell.length_a   1.000
_cell.length_b   1.000
_cell.length_c   1.000
_cell.angle_alpha   90.00
_cell.angle_beta   90.00
_cell.angle_gamma   90.00
#
_symmetry.space_group_name_H-M   'P 1'
#
loop_
_entity.id
_entity.type
_entity.pdbx_description
1 polymer ?
#
loop_
_entity_poly.entity_id
_entity_poly.type
_entity_poly.pdbx_seq_one_letter_code
_entity_poly.pdbx_strand_id
1 'polypeptide(L)'
;ERKPPVKQTKVSRADPEAGYMVREGKPKGFFYLDHRTVDGRCGIITDTFATPANMHDSIVYLGRLDRQVERFGFTVAAAGLDAGYATPGIAKGLEDRNIRGVIGYRNPTPPRPGKMRKSAFVHEPDRDGYRCPQGQLLPYASTDRGGYRHYRSDPAICRDCPLLASCTSNAKAERTITRHVWQDQRERVDANRLTAWG
;
A
#
# COMPACT_ATOMS: atom_id res chain seq x y z
N GLU A 1 -6.06 32.84 7.11
CA GLU A 1 -6.46 31.46 7.44
C GLU A 1 -6.66 30.64 6.18
N ARG A 2 -6.05 29.46 6.07
CA ARG A 2 -6.23 28.57 4.90
C ARG A 2 -7.37 27.61 5.23
N LYS A 3 -8.60 27.95 4.86
CA LYS A 3 -9.76 27.06 5.03
C LYS A 3 -9.51 25.75 4.25
N PRO A 4 -9.80 24.58 4.84
CA PRO A 4 -9.64 23.32 4.13
C PRO A 4 -10.52 23.30 2.88
N PRO A 5 -10.02 22.78 1.75
CA PRO A 5 -10.81 22.71 0.52
C PRO A 5 -12.04 21.83 0.75
N VAL A 6 -13.23 22.40 0.53
CA VAL A 6 -14.49 21.65 0.57
C VAL A 6 -14.51 20.71 -0.63
N LYS A 7 -14.32 19.42 -0.38
CA LYS A 7 -14.34 18.40 -1.42
C LYS A 7 -15.79 18.16 -1.84
N GLN A 8 -16.13 18.49 -3.09
CA GLN A 8 -17.44 18.16 -3.64
C GLN A 8 -17.64 16.65 -3.56
N THR A 9 -18.62 16.23 -2.76
CA THR A 9 -18.92 14.82 -2.52
C THR A 9 -20.33 14.56 -3.00
N LYS A 10 -20.52 13.48 -3.77
CA LYS A 10 -21.86 13.04 -4.15
C LYS A 10 -22.51 12.42 -2.91
N VAL A 11 -23.63 13.00 -2.49
CA VAL A 11 -24.45 12.54 -1.36
C VAL A 11 -25.78 12.07 -1.92
N SER A 12 -26.26 10.93 -1.44
CA SER A 12 -27.56 10.40 -1.83
C SER A 12 -28.66 11.25 -1.20
N ARG A 13 -29.75 11.48 -1.94
CA ARG A 13 -30.94 12.17 -1.43
C ARG A 13 -31.86 11.24 -0.62
N ALA A 14 -31.74 9.93 -0.81
CA ALA A 14 -32.59 8.94 -0.14
C ALA A 14 -31.95 8.39 1.14
N ASP A 15 -30.63 8.21 1.13
CA ASP A 15 -29.86 7.69 2.26
C ASP A 15 -28.47 8.37 2.33
N PRO A 16 -28.32 9.46 3.10
CA PRO A 16 -27.09 10.22 3.20
C PRO A 16 -25.87 9.43 3.72
N GLU A 17 -26.08 8.29 4.38
CA GLU A 17 -25.00 7.44 4.91
C GLU A 17 -24.40 6.53 3.82
N ALA A 18 -25.08 6.33 2.69
CA ALA A 18 -24.56 5.52 1.59
C ALA A 18 -23.43 6.23 0.82
N GLY A 19 -22.38 5.49 0.50
CA GLY A 19 -21.21 6.02 -0.22
C GLY A 19 -21.34 5.87 -1.73
N TYR A 20 -21.01 6.92 -2.49
CA TYR A 20 -20.98 6.84 -3.95
C TYR A 20 -19.73 6.10 -4.45
N MET A 21 -19.92 4.98 -5.16
CA MET A 21 -18.84 4.13 -5.64
C MET A 21 -18.87 3.99 -7.16
N VAL A 22 -17.67 4.03 -7.76
CA VAL A 22 -17.42 3.70 -9.16
C VAL A 22 -16.30 2.65 -9.18
N ARG A 23 -16.64 1.41 -9.51
CA ARG A 23 -15.67 0.31 -9.69
C ARG A 23 -15.90 -0.33 -11.05
N GLU A 24 -14.80 -0.63 -11.75
CA GLU A 24 -14.85 -1.33 -13.03
C GLU A 24 -15.54 -2.69 -12.86
N GLY A 25 -16.45 -3.03 -13.78
CA GLY A 25 -17.23 -4.26 -13.71
C GLY A 25 -18.32 -4.32 -12.63
N LYS A 26 -18.56 -3.24 -11.87
CA LYS A 26 -19.64 -3.17 -10.87
C LYS A 26 -20.64 -2.05 -11.18
N PRO A 27 -21.89 -2.16 -10.70
CA PRO A 27 -22.87 -1.09 -10.81
C PRO A 27 -22.34 0.22 -10.20
N LYS A 28 -22.65 1.33 -10.86
CA LYS A 28 -22.32 2.68 -10.41
C LYS A 28 -23.49 3.23 -9.60
N GLY A 29 -23.24 3.70 -8.38
CA GLY A 29 -24.33 4.11 -7.49
C GLY A 29 -23.90 4.34 -6.04
N PHE A 30 -24.89 4.46 -5.17
CA PHE A 30 -24.73 4.58 -3.72
C PHE A 30 -24.87 3.20 -3.09
N PHE A 31 -23.87 2.79 -2.31
CA PHE A 31 -23.81 1.46 -1.71
C PHE A 31 -23.19 1.50 -0.31
N TYR A 32 -23.30 0.36 0.36
CA TYR A 32 -22.50 -0.02 1.52
C TYR A 32 -21.54 -1.13 1.14
N LEU A 33 -20.40 -1.17 1.83
CA LEU A 33 -19.47 -2.28 1.82
C LEU A 33 -19.58 -3.00 3.16
N ASP A 34 -19.69 -4.31 3.10
CA ASP A 34 -19.65 -5.19 4.26
C ASP A 34 -18.25 -5.79 4.40
N HIS A 35 -17.55 -5.40 5.46
CA HIS A 35 -16.24 -5.93 5.85
C HIS A 35 -16.45 -7.12 6.76
N ARG A 36 -16.10 -8.32 6.29
CA ARG A 36 -16.31 -9.56 7.03
C ARG A 36 -15.00 -10.22 7.41
N THR A 37 -14.96 -10.75 8.63
CA THR A 37 -13.92 -11.68 9.08
C THR A 37 -14.53 -13.05 9.28
N VAL A 38 -13.80 -14.08 8.87
CA VAL A 38 -14.21 -15.48 9.01
C VAL A 38 -13.07 -16.23 9.68
N ASP A 39 -13.41 -17.11 10.62
CA ASP A 39 -12.47 -18.08 11.16
C ASP A 39 -12.06 -19.08 10.08
N GLY A 40 -10.77 -19.13 9.78
CA GLY A 40 -10.23 -19.93 8.67
C GLY A 40 -10.38 -21.45 8.86
N ARG A 41 -10.62 -21.93 10.09
CA ARG A 41 -10.73 -23.37 10.38
C ARG A 41 -12.16 -23.86 10.34
N CYS A 42 -13.07 -23.13 10.98
CA CYS A 42 -14.46 -23.51 11.17
C CYS A 42 -15.39 -22.88 10.12
N GLY A 43 -14.93 -21.88 9.37
CA GLY A 43 -15.75 -21.15 8.40
C GLY A 43 -16.82 -20.28 9.04
N ILE A 44 -16.67 -19.93 10.32
CA ILE A 44 -17.64 -19.13 11.09
C ILE A 44 -17.35 -17.65 10.89
N ILE A 45 -18.38 -16.86 10.61
CA ILE A 45 -18.26 -15.39 10.57
C ILE A 45 -18.06 -14.88 12.00
N THR A 46 -16.93 -14.22 12.25
CA THR A 46 -16.55 -13.67 13.55
C THR A 46 -16.76 -12.15 13.64
N ASP A 47 -16.84 -11.48 12.48
CA ASP A 47 -17.17 -10.06 12.41
C ASP A 47 -17.85 -9.68 11.09
N THR A 48 -18.76 -8.71 11.16
CA THR A 48 -19.35 -7.99 10.03
C THR A 48 -19.40 -6.51 10.40
N PHE A 49 -19.04 -5.65 9.45
CA PHE A 49 -19.04 -4.22 9.64
C PHE A 49 -19.38 -3.51 8.34
N ALA A 50 -20.49 -2.78 8.33
CA ALA A 50 -20.91 -2.01 7.18
C ALA A 50 -20.26 -0.62 7.20
N THR A 51 -19.74 -0.18 6.05
CA THR A 51 -19.30 1.21 5.85
C THR A 51 -19.89 1.78 4.56
N PRO A 52 -19.96 3.12 4.43
CA PRO A 52 -20.25 3.75 3.16
C PRO A 52 -19.27 3.28 2.07
N ALA A 53 -19.72 3.02 0.84
CA ALA A 53 -18.88 2.41 -0.20
C ALA A 53 -17.77 3.30 -0.79
N ASN A 54 -17.68 4.56 -0.37
CA ASN A 54 -16.57 5.45 -0.66
C ASN A 54 -15.41 5.31 0.35
N MET A 55 -15.59 4.53 1.42
CA MET A 55 -14.54 4.17 2.37
C MET A 55 -13.77 2.95 1.86
N HIS A 56 -12.43 3.00 1.91
CA HIS A 56 -11.60 1.89 1.48
C HIS A 56 -11.42 0.87 2.62
N ASP A 57 -11.52 -0.41 2.29
CA ASP A 57 -11.56 -1.53 3.24
C ASP A 57 -10.33 -1.57 4.15
N SER A 58 -9.15 -1.19 3.62
CA SER A 58 -7.90 -1.14 4.38
C SER A 58 -7.92 -0.14 5.55
N ILE A 59 -8.83 0.84 5.56
CA ILE A 59 -8.90 1.87 6.60
C ILE A 59 -9.43 1.28 7.92
N VAL A 60 -10.42 0.39 7.83
CA VAL A 60 -11.14 -0.12 9.01
C VAL A 60 -10.57 -1.42 9.53
N TYR A 61 -9.85 -2.16 8.69
CA TYR A 61 -9.38 -3.52 8.96
C TYR A 61 -8.74 -3.72 10.33
N LEU A 62 -7.69 -2.96 10.66
CA LEU A 62 -6.94 -3.16 11.91
C LEU A 62 -7.84 -2.93 13.14
N GLY A 63 -8.71 -1.93 13.10
CA GLY A 63 -9.67 -1.69 14.19
C GLY A 63 -10.71 -2.81 14.31
N ARG A 64 -11.10 -3.45 13.20
CA ARG A 64 -12.00 -4.62 13.23
C ARG A 64 -11.30 -5.85 13.79
N LEU A 65 -10.02 -6.02 13.50
CA LEU A 65 -9.19 -7.05 14.09
C LEU A 65 -9.09 -6.86 15.61
N ASP A 66 -8.77 -5.65 16.07
CA ASP A 66 -8.67 -5.32 17.49
C ASP A 66 -9.98 -5.57 18.24
N ARG A 67 -11.10 -5.10 17.68
CA ARG A 67 -12.43 -5.33 18.27
C ARG A 67 -12.72 -6.82 18.48
N GLN A 68 -12.35 -7.68 17.54
CA GLN A 68 -12.57 -9.12 17.69
C GLN A 68 -11.75 -9.72 18.82
N VAL A 69 -10.48 -9.31 18.92
CA VAL A 69 -9.59 -9.73 20.01
C VAL A 69 -10.14 -9.25 21.36
N GLU A 70 -10.55 -7.99 21.47
CA GLU A 70 -11.12 -7.42 22.69
C GLU A 70 -12.45 -8.07 23.08
N ARG A 71 -13.34 -8.31 22.11
CA ARG A 71 -14.69 -8.81 22.36
C ARG A 71 -14.71 -10.29 22.73
N PHE A 72 -13.88 -11.11 22.07
CA PHE A 72 -13.96 -12.57 22.15
C PHE A 72 -12.71 -13.20 22.79
N GLY A 73 -11.66 -12.43 23.08
CA GLY A 73 -10.42 -12.94 23.65
C GLY A 73 -9.63 -13.84 22.68
N PHE A 74 -9.79 -13.63 21.38
CA PHE A 74 -9.12 -14.47 20.38
C PHE A 74 -7.61 -14.31 20.43
N THR A 75 -6.91 -15.44 20.45
CA THR A 75 -5.47 -15.50 20.20
C THR A 75 -5.25 -15.66 18.70
N VAL A 76 -5.10 -14.55 17.99
CA VAL A 76 -4.94 -14.54 16.53
C VAL A 76 -3.48 -14.80 16.16
N ALA A 77 -3.18 -15.97 15.58
CA ALA A 77 -1.82 -16.29 15.13
C ALA A 77 -1.51 -15.72 13.74
N ALA A 78 -2.50 -15.70 12.85
CA ALA A 78 -2.33 -15.25 11.47
C ALA A 78 -3.62 -14.61 10.93
N ALA A 79 -3.47 -13.75 9.94
CA ALA A 79 -4.57 -13.13 9.21
C ALA A 79 -4.36 -13.27 7.70
N GLY A 80 -5.29 -13.94 7.03
CA GLY A 80 -5.35 -14.04 5.57
C GLY A 80 -6.14 -12.87 4.98
N LEU A 81 -5.54 -12.13 4.04
CA LEU A 81 -6.15 -10.93 3.44
C LEU A 81 -6.00 -10.92 1.91
N ASP A 82 -6.91 -10.24 1.22
CA ASP A 82 -6.79 -10.06 -0.22
C ASP A 82 -5.72 -9.01 -0.60
N ALA A 83 -5.40 -8.96 -1.89
CA ALA A 83 -4.34 -8.10 -2.43
C ALA A 83 -4.64 -6.59 -2.33
N GLY A 84 -5.88 -6.19 -2.08
CA GLY A 84 -6.29 -4.82 -1.77
C GLY A 84 -5.83 -4.34 -0.38
N TYR A 85 -5.57 -5.27 0.55
CA TYR A 85 -5.03 -4.97 1.88
C TYR A 85 -3.50 -4.91 1.94
N ALA A 86 -2.80 -5.16 0.82
CA ALA A 86 -1.35 -5.14 0.73
C ALA A 86 -0.77 -3.71 0.82
N THR A 87 -0.88 -3.10 2.00
CA THR A 87 -0.46 -1.74 2.32
C THR A 87 0.62 -1.75 3.42
N PRO A 88 1.56 -0.79 3.42
CA PRO A 88 2.56 -0.70 4.50
C PRO A 88 1.94 -0.50 5.89
N GLY A 89 0.82 0.21 6.00
CA GLY A 89 0.11 0.43 7.26
C GLY A 89 -0.45 -0.86 7.86
N ILE A 90 -1.07 -1.72 7.04
CA ILE A 90 -1.57 -3.01 7.49
C ILE A 90 -0.42 -3.94 7.86
N ALA A 91 0.62 -4.01 7.03
CA ALA A 91 1.78 -4.85 7.31
C ALA A 91 2.43 -4.48 8.66
N LYS A 92 2.66 -3.19 8.91
CA LYS A 92 3.13 -2.72 10.22
C LYS A 92 2.14 -3.05 11.33
N GLY A 93 0.85 -2.77 11.13
CA GLY A 93 -0.16 -3.00 12.15
C GLY A 93 -0.27 -4.47 12.58
N LEU A 94 -0.10 -5.40 11.65
CA LEU A 94 -0.05 -6.83 11.94
C LEU A 94 1.23 -7.22 12.69
N GLU A 95 2.40 -6.74 12.25
CA GLU A 95 3.67 -6.98 12.97
C GLU A 95 3.64 -6.42 14.40
N ASP A 96 3.14 -5.20 14.61
CA ASP A 96 3.03 -4.58 15.94
C ASP A 96 2.14 -5.40 16.89
N ARG A 97 1.21 -6.20 16.35
CA ARG A 97 0.33 -7.11 17.09
C ARG A 97 0.90 -8.52 17.21
N ASN A 98 2.09 -8.78 16.68
CA ASN A 98 2.67 -10.11 16.53
C ASN A 98 1.76 -11.10 15.76
N ILE A 99 0.98 -10.60 14.81
CA ILE A 99 0.08 -11.41 13.98
C ILE A 99 0.74 -11.61 12.61
N ARG A 100 0.82 -12.86 12.16
CA ARG A 100 1.37 -13.16 10.83
C ARG A 100 0.38 -12.77 9.73
N GLY A 101 0.72 -11.77 8.93
CA GLY A 101 -0.06 -11.43 7.73
C GLY A 101 0.24 -12.36 6.56
N VAL A 102 -0.78 -12.91 5.95
CA VAL A 102 -0.73 -13.64 4.67
C VAL A 102 -1.62 -12.87 3.70
N ILE A 103 -1.01 -12.06 2.83
CA ILE A 103 -1.74 -11.12 1.99
C ILE A 103 -1.57 -11.48 0.53
N GLY A 104 -2.66 -11.52 -0.22
CA GLY A 104 -2.64 -11.79 -1.65
C GLY A 104 -1.68 -10.87 -2.40
N TYR A 105 -0.91 -11.44 -3.32
CA TYR A 105 0.05 -10.67 -4.10
C TYR A 105 -0.64 -9.85 -5.20
N ARG A 106 -0.28 -8.58 -5.30
CA ARG A 106 -0.63 -7.73 -6.44
C ARG A 106 0.60 -7.46 -7.28
N ASN A 107 0.54 -7.83 -8.55
CA ASN A 107 1.56 -7.44 -9.51
C ASN A 107 1.74 -5.91 -9.51
N PRO A 108 2.97 -5.40 -9.30
CA PRO A 108 3.24 -3.98 -9.35
C PRO A 108 2.83 -3.40 -10.70
N THR A 109 2.15 -2.24 -10.67
CA THR A 109 1.75 -1.53 -11.89
C THR A 109 2.97 -1.34 -12.80
N PRO A 110 2.88 -1.76 -14.08
CA PRO A 110 3.99 -1.56 -14.99
C PRO A 110 4.28 -0.06 -15.13
N PRO A 111 5.56 0.30 -15.30
CA PRO A 111 5.93 1.67 -15.63
C PRO A 111 5.32 2.06 -16.99
N ARG A 112 5.33 3.36 -17.29
CA ARG A 112 4.95 3.84 -18.62
C ARG A 112 5.76 3.11 -19.71
N PRO A 113 5.19 2.86 -20.90
CA PRO A 113 5.91 2.21 -21.99
C PRO A 113 7.29 2.83 -22.23
N GLY A 114 8.31 1.98 -22.41
CA GLY A 114 9.71 2.41 -22.58
C GLY A 114 10.42 2.86 -21.30
N LYS A 115 9.75 2.92 -20.14
CA LYS A 115 10.38 3.26 -18.86
C LYS A 115 10.76 2.03 -18.04
N MET A 116 11.86 2.15 -17.32
CA MET A 116 12.41 1.12 -16.46
C MET A 116 11.60 0.93 -15.17
N ARG A 117 11.43 -0.33 -14.77
CA ARG A 117 10.77 -0.72 -13.51
C ARG A 117 11.60 -0.29 -12.30
N LYS A 118 10.93 -0.02 -11.17
CA LYS A 118 11.59 0.21 -9.88
C LYS A 118 12.45 -0.99 -9.45
N SER A 119 12.06 -2.21 -9.81
CA SER A 119 12.80 -3.43 -9.48
C SER A 119 14.21 -3.52 -10.09
N ALA A 120 14.53 -2.68 -11.08
CA ALA A 120 15.90 -2.57 -11.60
C ALA A 120 16.83 -1.77 -10.67
N PHE A 121 16.29 -1.11 -9.65
CA PHE A 121 17.06 -0.37 -8.64
C PHE A 121 17.14 -1.21 -7.37
N VAL A 122 18.35 -1.55 -6.96
CA VAL A 122 18.60 -2.39 -5.78
C VAL A 122 18.65 -1.50 -4.55
N HIS A 123 17.86 -1.84 -3.53
CA HIS A 123 17.93 -1.14 -2.24
C HIS A 123 19.18 -1.60 -1.47
N GLU A 124 19.97 -0.67 -0.97
CA GLU A 124 21.16 -0.91 -0.14
C GLU A 124 20.92 -0.32 1.25
N PRO A 125 20.41 -1.11 2.21
CA PRO A 125 20.09 -0.62 3.55
C PRO A 125 21.30 0.01 4.26
N ASP A 126 22.49 -0.60 4.13
CA ASP A 126 23.72 -0.14 4.78
C ASP A 126 24.19 1.23 4.28
N ARG A 127 23.75 1.65 3.09
CA ARG A 127 24.10 2.95 2.50
C ARG A 127 22.94 3.94 2.47
N ASP A 128 21.79 3.57 3.06
CA ASP A 128 20.49 4.27 2.96
C ASP A 128 20.27 4.84 1.55
N GLY A 129 20.22 3.94 0.58
CA GLY A 129 20.15 4.33 -0.83
C GLY A 129 19.67 3.25 -1.77
N TYR A 130 19.52 3.64 -3.03
CA TYR A 130 19.19 2.74 -4.14
C TYR A 130 20.31 2.75 -5.18
N ARG A 131 20.85 1.60 -5.55
CA ARG A 131 21.80 1.49 -6.66
C ARG A 131 21.05 1.31 -7.97
N CYS A 132 21.38 2.14 -8.96
CA CYS A 132 20.82 2.02 -10.31
C CYS A 132 21.60 0.98 -11.16
N PRO A 133 21.08 0.55 -12.31
CA PRO A 133 21.76 -0.41 -13.19
C PRO A 133 23.10 0.05 -13.75
N GLN A 134 23.37 1.36 -13.77
CA GLN A 134 24.68 1.93 -14.15
C GLN A 134 25.61 2.13 -12.94
N GLY A 135 25.26 1.57 -11.78
CA GLY A 135 26.10 1.57 -10.59
C GLY A 135 26.04 2.84 -9.74
N GLN A 136 25.35 3.90 -10.18
CA GLN A 136 25.17 5.11 -9.37
C GLN A 136 24.30 4.83 -8.14
N LEU A 137 24.74 5.29 -6.96
CA LEU A 137 23.95 5.30 -5.74
C LEU A 137 23.02 6.53 -5.71
N LEU A 138 21.74 6.31 -5.47
CA LEU A 138 20.73 7.33 -5.20
C LEU A 138 20.58 7.46 -3.68
N PRO A 139 21.19 8.47 -3.04
CA PRO A 139 21.11 8.66 -1.60
C PRO A 139 19.72 9.18 -1.18
N TYR A 140 19.42 9.01 0.11
CA TYR A 140 18.26 9.64 0.74
C TYR A 140 18.31 11.17 0.57
N ALA A 141 17.17 11.75 0.20
CA ALA A 141 17.01 13.20 0.03
C ALA A 141 16.03 13.81 1.04
N SER A 142 14.84 13.22 1.20
CA SER A 142 13.79 13.78 2.06
C SER A 142 12.71 12.74 2.36
N THR A 143 11.96 12.93 3.45
CA THR A 143 10.74 12.16 3.74
C THR A 143 9.53 13.09 3.66
N ASP A 144 8.48 12.67 2.97
CA ASP A 144 7.24 13.44 2.92
C ASP A 144 6.30 13.12 4.10
N ARG A 145 5.23 13.92 4.23
CA ARG A 145 4.22 13.75 5.28
C ARG A 145 3.46 12.42 5.19
N GLY A 146 3.49 11.77 4.04
CA GLY A 146 2.89 10.45 3.83
C GLY A 146 3.83 9.31 4.25
N GLY A 147 5.01 9.60 4.79
CA GLY A 147 5.97 8.59 5.21
C GLY A 147 6.76 7.99 4.06
N TYR A 148 6.81 8.62 2.89
CA TYR A 148 7.68 8.16 1.79
C TYR A 148 9.03 8.86 1.86
N ARG A 149 10.09 8.06 1.98
CA ARG A 149 11.47 8.47 1.75
C ARG A 149 11.71 8.59 0.25
N HIS A 150 12.35 9.69 -0.16
CA HIS A 150 12.71 10.02 -1.53
C HIS A 150 14.21 9.85 -1.70
N TYR A 151 14.61 9.05 -2.68
CA TYR A 151 16.00 8.82 -3.07
C TYR A 151 16.21 9.38 -4.47
N ARG A 152 17.23 10.21 -4.66
CA ARG A 152 17.41 10.96 -5.91
C ARG A 152 18.75 10.67 -6.54
N SER A 153 18.80 10.57 -7.87
CA SER A 153 20.05 10.49 -8.60
C SER A 153 20.67 11.86 -8.77
N ASP A 154 21.99 11.90 -8.95
CA ASP A 154 22.72 13.09 -9.37
C ASP A 154 22.46 13.38 -10.87
N PRO A 155 21.84 14.53 -11.20
CA PRO A 155 21.67 15.01 -12.57
C PRO A 155 22.95 15.08 -13.40
N ALA A 156 24.08 15.43 -12.79
CA ALA A 156 25.33 15.61 -13.52
C ALA A 156 25.82 14.29 -14.11
N ILE A 157 25.69 13.20 -13.37
CA ILE A 157 26.00 11.84 -13.83
C ILE A 157 24.95 11.35 -14.83
N CYS A 158 23.67 11.67 -14.59
CA CYS A 158 22.57 11.12 -15.37
C CYS A 158 22.42 11.73 -16.77
N ARG A 159 22.87 12.97 -17.01
CA ARG A 159 22.72 13.63 -18.33
C ARG A 159 23.40 12.86 -19.47
N ASP A 160 24.55 12.26 -19.18
CA ASP A 160 25.35 11.49 -20.15
C ASP A 160 25.11 9.98 -20.04
N CYS A 161 24.13 9.57 -19.24
CA CYS A 161 23.85 8.16 -19.00
C CYS A 161 23.20 7.49 -20.23
N PRO A 162 23.73 6.34 -20.72
CA PRO A 162 23.17 5.66 -21.88
C PRO A 162 21.74 5.14 -21.64
N LEU A 163 21.35 4.96 -20.37
CA LEU A 163 20.00 4.51 -20.01
C LEU A 163 19.02 5.67 -19.74
N LEU A 164 19.42 6.94 -19.90
CA LEU A 164 18.63 8.11 -19.52
C LEU A 164 17.20 8.07 -20.07
N ALA A 165 17.06 7.77 -21.37
CA ALA A 165 15.78 7.68 -22.07
C ALA A 165 14.82 6.66 -21.45
N SER A 166 15.35 5.54 -20.94
CA SER A 166 14.55 4.52 -20.24
C SER A 166 14.39 4.80 -18.74
N CYS A 167 15.25 5.63 -18.15
CA CYS A 167 15.29 5.89 -16.71
C CYS A 167 14.36 7.03 -16.28
N THR A 168 14.47 8.22 -16.88
CA THR A 168 13.66 9.41 -16.54
C THR A 168 13.35 10.22 -17.79
N SER A 169 12.48 11.22 -17.69
CA SER A 169 12.15 12.14 -18.79
C SER A 169 11.94 13.57 -18.31
N ASN A 170 12.32 13.87 -17.06
CA ASN A 170 12.24 15.24 -16.57
C ASN A 170 13.41 16.06 -17.10
N ALA A 171 13.22 17.38 -17.19
CA ALA A 171 14.24 18.30 -17.70
C ALA A 171 15.52 18.35 -16.83
N LYS A 172 15.44 17.86 -15.59
CA LYS A 172 16.58 17.79 -14.67
C LYS A 172 17.45 16.55 -14.90
N ALA A 173 17.04 15.59 -15.74
CA ALA A 173 17.69 14.28 -15.85
C ALA A 173 17.82 13.57 -14.49
N GLU A 174 16.87 13.77 -13.58
CA GLU A 174 16.88 13.23 -12.22
C GLU A 174 15.92 12.04 -12.11
N ARG A 175 16.35 10.95 -11.49
CA ARG A 175 15.50 9.81 -11.13
C ARG A 175 15.19 9.87 -9.65
N THR A 176 13.90 9.82 -9.31
CA THR A 176 13.44 9.70 -7.91
C THR A 176 12.85 8.31 -7.68
N ILE A 177 13.34 7.63 -6.66
CA ILE A 177 12.75 6.38 -6.14
C ILE A 177 12.14 6.70 -4.78
N THR A 178 10.90 6.24 -4.55
CA THR A 178 10.22 6.39 -3.27
C THR A 178 10.14 5.06 -2.53
N ARG A 179 10.36 5.06 -1.21
CA ARG A 179 10.22 3.91 -0.31
C ARG A 179 9.44 4.34 0.92
N HIS A 180 8.35 3.66 1.25
CA HIS A 180 7.62 3.97 2.49
C HIS A 180 8.48 3.61 3.72
N VAL A 181 8.36 4.35 4.82
CA VAL A 181 9.07 4.06 6.08
C VAL A 181 8.76 2.67 6.65
N TRP A 182 7.60 2.12 6.28
CA TRP A 182 7.16 0.76 6.65
C TRP A 182 7.26 -0.26 5.51
N GLN A 183 8.10 0.02 4.51
CA GLN A 183 8.26 -0.87 3.37
C GLN A 183 8.92 -2.20 3.76
N ASP A 184 9.81 -2.21 4.76
CA ASP A 184 10.47 -3.43 5.23
C ASP A 184 9.45 -4.40 5.84
N GLN A 185 8.52 -3.90 6.66
CA GLN A 185 7.39 -4.63 7.22
C GLN A 185 6.54 -5.23 6.10
N ARG A 186 6.24 -4.41 5.08
CA ARG A 186 5.48 -4.88 3.91
C ARG A 186 6.20 -5.99 3.17
N GLU A 187 7.50 -5.88 2.96
CA GLU A 187 8.30 -6.90 2.25
C GLU A 187 8.40 -8.19 3.04
N ARG A 188 8.52 -8.14 4.38
CA ARG A 188 8.47 -9.32 5.24
C ARG A 188 7.10 -10.01 5.21
N VAL A 189 6.02 -9.25 5.31
CA VAL A 189 4.65 -9.79 5.20
C VAL A 189 4.41 -10.39 3.81
N ASP A 190 4.88 -9.75 2.73
CA ASP A 190 4.79 -10.27 1.38
C ASP A 190 5.59 -11.57 1.21
N ALA A 191 6.71 -11.73 1.93
CA ALA A 191 7.52 -12.95 1.89
C ALA A 191 6.82 -14.16 2.54
N ASN A 192 5.83 -13.95 3.42
CA ASN A 192 5.05 -15.06 4.00
C ASN A 192 4.36 -15.91 2.92
N ARG A 193 4.09 -15.33 1.74
CA ARG A 193 3.50 -16.05 0.60
C ARG A 193 4.37 -17.13 -0.03
N LEU A 194 5.65 -17.14 0.32
CA LEU A 194 6.61 -18.14 -0.15
C LEU A 194 6.83 -19.22 0.91
N THR A 195 6.10 -19.17 2.03
CA THR A 195 6.20 -20.12 3.14
C THR A 195 5.07 -21.13 3.10
N ALA A 196 5.09 -22.12 4.00
CA ALA A 196 3.99 -23.08 4.16
C ALA A 196 2.64 -22.44 4.54
N TRP A 197 2.62 -21.16 4.92
CA TRP A 197 1.39 -20.41 5.21
C TRP A 197 0.67 -19.92 3.93
N GLY A 198 1.35 -19.92 2.78
CA GLY A 198 0.78 -19.63 1.46
C GLY A 198 0.91 -18.21 1.00
#